data_AF-A0A059A2P4-F1
#
_entry.id   AF-A0A059A2P4-F1
#
_cell.length_a   1.000
_cell.length_b   1.000
_cell.length_c   1.000
_cell.angle_alpha   90.00
_cell.angle_beta   90.00
_cell.angle_gamma   90.00
#
_symmetry.space_group_name_H-M   'P 1'
#
loop_
_entity.id
_entity.type
_entity.pdbx_description
1 polymer ?
#
loop_
_entity_poly.entity_id
_entity_poly.type
_entity_poly.pdbx_seq_one_letter_code
_entity_poly.pdbx_strand_id
1 'polypeptide(L)'
;MYLALNFIKNDDDYNSKIFADLLRTSYSATSGLVSCLRSKRCAKTRDNLFINCGGSNVEVRGTTYEDDSREATPSSFFRSDYWAYSSTGYFTDDDSTAVSYEVKNTSTLSMNDAQLYIKARRSAISLTYYGFCLMDGPYNVTLHFAETMFTGNKSYKSLGRRAFNIYIQ
;
A
#
# COMPACT_ATOMS: atom_id res chain seq x y z
N MET A 1 8.34 -6.12 -6.83
CA MET A 1 7.36 -5.08 -7.12
C MET A 1 6.85 -4.49 -5.83
N TYR A 2 6.87 -3.17 -5.79
CA TYR A 2 6.54 -2.35 -4.63
C TYR A 2 5.22 -1.65 -4.84
N LEU A 3 4.49 -1.46 -3.76
CA LEU A 3 3.28 -0.67 -3.74
C LEU A 3 3.62 0.65 -3.06
N ALA A 4 3.20 1.78 -3.61
CA ALA A 4 2.92 3.01 -2.88
C ALA A 4 1.53 3.49 -3.32
N LEU A 5 0.73 4.00 -2.38
CA LEU A 5 -0.72 4.18 -2.52
C LEU A 5 -1.13 5.62 -2.25
N ASN A 6 -1.90 6.19 -3.19
CA ASN A 6 -2.43 7.54 -3.09
C ASN A 6 -3.92 7.56 -3.44
N PHE A 7 -4.72 8.25 -2.63
CA PHE A 7 -6.13 8.52 -2.82
C PHE A 7 -6.37 10.03 -2.77
N ILE A 8 -6.94 10.58 -3.84
CA ILE A 8 -7.22 12.01 -3.96
C ILE A 8 -8.70 12.17 -4.33
N LYS A 9 -9.50 12.86 -3.51
CA LYS A 9 -10.87 13.23 -3.88
C LYS A 9 -10.82 14.32 -4.94
N ASN A 10 -11.48 14.08 -6.07
CA ASN A 10 -11.65 15.06 -7.14
C ASN A 10 -13.03 15.71 -7.02
N ASP A 11 -13.12 17.02 -7.27
CA ASP A 11 -14.38 17.78 -7.32
C ASP A 11 -14.91 17.97 -8.75
N ASP A 12 -14.13 17.54 -9.76
CA ASP A 12 -14.49 17.68 -11.17
C ASP A 12 -14.96 16.34 -11.77
N ASP A 13 -16.18 16.36 -12.28
CA ASP A 13 -16.85 15.23 -12.96
C ASP A 13 -16.27 15.00 -14.38
N TYR A 14 -16.47 13.77 -14.87
CA TYR A 14 -16.08 13.17 -16.17
C TYR A 14 -14.79 12.32 -16.20
N ASN A 15 -15.02 11.02 -15.95
CA ASN A 15 -14.33 9.83 -16.49
C ASN A 15 -12.91 9.48 -15.97
N SER A 16 -12.86 8.67 -14.90
CA SER A 16 -12.52 7.23 -14.96
C SER A 16 -12.70 6.65 -13.56
N LYS A 17 -13.79 5.90 -13.35
CA LYS A 17 -14.11 5.32 -12.04
C LYS A 17 -13.31 4.03 -11.86
N ILE A 18 -12.30 4.07 -11.00
CA ILE A 18 -11.51 2.91 -10.58
C ILE A 18 -11.57 2.88 -9.03
N PHE A 19 -12.62 2.21 -8.52
CA PHE A 19 -13.00 1.90 -7.11
C PHE A 19 -12.01 0.97 -6.41
N ALA A 20 -11.65 1.02 -5.05
CA ALA A 20 -10.57 0.42 -4.10
C ALA A 20 -10.90 -0.71 -2.99
N ASP A 21 -10.49 -2.01 -3.07
CA ASP A 21 -11.32 -3.21 -2.69
C ASP A 21 -11.24 -3.45 -1.18
N LEU A 22 -12.11 -2.72 -0.48
CA LEU A 22 -12.65 -2.92 0.86
C LEU A 22 -13.71 -4.03 0.91
N LEU A 23 -13.27 -5.27 1.14
CA LEU A 23 -14.03 -6.53 0.96
C LEU A 23 -15.57 -6.41 0.99
N ARG A 24 -16.24 -6.63 -0.16
CA ARG A 24 -17.69 -6.84 -0.24
C ARG A 24 -18.02 -8.30 0.06
N THR A 25 -18.42 -8.60 1.30
CA THR A 25 -19.08 -9.88 1.59
C THR A 25 -20.57 -9.78 1.28
N SER A 26 -21.06 -10.72 0.46
CA SER A 26 -22.47 -10.93 0.20
C SER A 26 -23.11 -11.57 1.44
N TYR A 27 -23.85 -10.79 2.23
CA TYR A 27 -25.21 -11.09 2.77
C TYR A 27 -25.61 -10.03 3.81
N SER A 28 -26.85 -9.56 3.69
CA SER A 28 -27.61 -8.57 4.49
C SER A 28 -26.88 -7.63 5.46
N ALA A 29 -26.64 -6.41 4.95
CA ALA A 29 -26.76 -5.13 5.65
C ALA A 29 -26.22 -5.02 7.10
N THR A 30 -24.89 -5.03 7.22
CA THR A 30 -24.16 -4.00 7.98
C THR A 30 -22.95 -3.59 7.14
N SER A 31 -23.11 -2.52 6.38
CA SER A 31 -22.11 -1.95 5.48
C SER A 31 -20.79 -1.62 6.19
N GLY A 32 -19.68 -2.18 5.68
CA GLY A 32 -18.42 -1.44 5.54
C GLY A 32 -17.37 -1.49 6.64
N LEU A 33 -17.48 -2.36 7.65
CA LEU A 33 -16.40 -2.56 8.62
C LEU A 33 -15.99 -4.03 8.65
N VAL A 34 -14.72 -4.31 8.32
CA VAL A 34 -14.07 -5.57 8.73
C VAL A 34 -14.28 -5.69 10.24
N SER A 35 -14.90 -6.77 10.72
CA SER A 35 -15.31 -6.95 12.12
C SER A 35 -14.18 -6.66 13.14
N CYS A 36 -12.92 -6.85 12.74
CA CYS A 36 -11.73 -6.59 13.56
C CYS A 36 -11.32 -5.10 13.62
N LEU A 37 -11.82 -4.24 12.72
CA LEU A 37 -11.61 -2.81 12.76
C LEU A 37 -12.58 -2.21 13.79
N ARG A 38 -12.13 -2.13 15.05
CA ARG A 38 -12.86 -1.42 16.13
C ARG A 38 -13.44 -0.12 15.58
N SER A 39 -14.74 0.08 15.77
CA SER A 39 -15.45 1.29 15.36
C SER A 39 -14.80 2.50 16.02
N LYS A 40 -14.08 3.31 15.25
CA LYS A 40 -13.53 4.57 15.72
C LYS A 40 -14.46 5.67 15.21
N ARG A 41 -14.94 6.53 16.11
CA ARG A 41 -15.60 7.75 15.71
C ARG A 41 -14.55 8.67 15.10
N CYS A 42 -14.74 9.02 13.83
CA CYS A 42 -13.86 9.95 13.13
C CYS A 42 -14.10 11.36 13.68
N ALA A 43 -13.10 11.92 14.36
CA ALA A 43 -13.19 13.30 14.84
C ALA A 43 -13.16 14.31 13.68
N LYS A 44 -12.47 13.96 12.59
CA LYS A 44 -12.35 14.73 11.36
C LYS A 44 -12.41 13.78 10.16
N THR A 45 -13.11 14.21 9.12
CA THR A 45 -13.13 13.53 7.82
C THR A 45 -12.02 14.07 6.92
N ARG A 46 -11.58 13.24 5.96
CA ARG A 46 -10.50 13.56 5.01
C ARG A 46 -10.97 13.43 3.57
N ASP A 47 -10.45 14.30 2.72
CA ASP A 47 -10.57 14.30 1.26
C ASP A 47 -9.44 13.54 0.57
N ASN A 48 -8.35 13.22 1.26
CA ASN A 48 -7.21 12.53 0.67
C ASN A 48 -6.50 11.59 1.65
N LEU A 49 -5.70 10.68 1.09
CA LEU A 49 -4.87 9.73 1.82
C LEU A 49 -3.65 9.38 0.98
N PHE A 50 -2.45 9.64 1.50
CA PHE A 50 -1.17 9.34 0.84
C PHE A 50 -0.35 8.46 1.77
N ILE A 51 0.12 7.29 1.31
CA ILE A 51 0.83 6.32 2.14
C ILE A 51 2.18 5.96 1.49
N ASN A 52 3.28 6.23 2.19
CA ASN A 52 4.62 5.77 1.79
C ASN A 52 4.82 4.33 2.24
N CYS A 53 4.20 3.40 1.53
CA CYS A 53 4.14 1.98 1.86
C CYS A 53 5.53 1.37 2.10
N GLY A 54 5.81 0.80 3.27
CA GLY A 54 7.12 0.30 3.66
C GLY A 54 8.15 1.37 4.04
N GLY A 55 7.85 2.66 3.86
CA GLY A 55 8.75 3.78 4.09
C GLY A 55 8.28 4.69 5.22
N SER A 56 9.19 5.53 5.70
CA SER A 56 8.88 6.54 6.72
C SER A 56 8.10 7.72 6.11
N ASN A 57 7.54 8.58 6.96
CA ASN A 57 6.89 9.82 6.50
C ASN A 57 7.82 10.61 5.56
N VAL A 58 7.28 11.09 4.45
CA VAL A 58 8.05 11.85 3.47
C VAL A 58 7.19 12.90 2.77
N GLU A 59 7.78 14.06 2.47
CA GLU A 59 7.16 15.10 1.67
C GLU A 59 7.67 15.06 0.23
N VAL A 60 6.75 15.03 -0.72
CA VAL A 60 7.04 15.01 -2.16
C VAL A 60 6.12 16.01 -2.83
N ARG A 61 6.72 17.03 -3.47
CA ARG A 61 5.99 18.07 -4.22
C ARG A 61 4.87 18.75 -3.39
N GLY A 62 5.14 19.03 -2.12
CA GLY A 62 4.18 19.65 -1.20
C GLY A 62 3.09 18.70 -0.67
N THR A 63 3.17 17.41 -0.99
CA THR A 63 2.27 16.37 -0.46
C THR A 63 3.01 15.51 0.55
N THR A 64 2.47 15.41 1.76
CA THR A 64 3.01 14.54 2.81
C THR A 64 2.41 13.14 2.71
N TYR A 65 3.28 12.14 2.61
CA TYR A 65 2.95 10.72 2.61
C TYR A 65 3.13 10.15 4.02
N GLU A 66 2.13 9.40 4.47
CA GLU A 66 2.09 8.79 5.80
C GLU A 66 3.12 7.67 5.97
N ASP A 67 3.57 7.51 7.21
CA ASP A 67 4.58 6.52 7.63
C ASP A 67 4.00 5.10 7.65
N ASP A 68 4.51 4.24 6.77
CA ASP A 68 4.34 2.79 6.82
C ASP A 68 5.70 2.11 6.95
N SER A 69 6.55 2.53 7.88
CA SER A 69 7.88 1.93 8.12
C SER A 69 7.85 0.85 9.21
N ARG A 70 6.70 0.63 9.87
CA ARG A 70 6.59 -0.38 10.93
C ARG A 70 6.88 -1.76 10.37
N GLU A 71 7.76 -2.50 11.02
CA GLU A 71 8.12 -3.85 10.60
C GLU A 71 6.88 -4.76 10.53
N ALA A 72 6.78 -5.52 9.44
CA ALA A 72 5.74 -6.52 9.27
C ALA A 72 6.31 -7.92 9.53
N THR A 73 5.41 -8.82 9.87
CA THR A 73 5.61 -10.23 10.17
C THR A 73 4.76 -11.07 9.19
N PRO A 74 4.85 -12.41 9.22
CA PRO A 74 4.05 -13.26 8.32
C PRO A 74 2.53 -13.08 8.46
N SER A 75 2.08 -12.53 9.58
CA SER A 75 0.69 -12.15 9.81
C SER A 75 0.69 -10.84 10.59
N SER A 76 0.52 -9.73 9.88
CA SER A 76 0.60 -8.39 10.46
C SER A 76 -0.64 -7.57 10.19
N PHE A 77 -0.99 -6.77 11.18
CA PHE A 77 -2.00 -5.74 11.09
C PHE A 77 -1.48 -4.49 11.79
N PHE A 78 -1.43 -3.38 11.04
CA PHE A 78 -1.07 -2.08 11.56
C PHE A 78 -2.23 -1.12 11.37
N ARG A 79 -2.44 -0.25 12.36
CA ARG A 79 -3.49 0.75 12.33
C ARG A 79 -2.93 2.10 12.74
N SER A 80 -3.08 3.07 11.85
CA SER A 80 -2.91 4.49 12.11
C SER A 80 -4.27 5.12 12.46
N ASP A 81 -4.34 6.45 12.48
CA ASP A 81 -5.51 7.18 12.91
C ASP A 81 -6.70 7.14 11.96
N TYR A 82 -6.43 6.97 10.66
CA TYR A 82 -7.37 7.08 9.54
C TYR A 82 -7.05 6.12 8.38
N TRP A 83 -6.04 5.28 8.56
CA TRP A 83 -5.73 4.22 7.62
C TRP A 83 -5.10 3.03 8.37
N ALA A 84 -5.08 1.87 7.74
CA ALA A 84 -4.50 0.64 8.26
C ALA A 84 -3.95 -0.22 7.12
N TYR A 85 -3.14 -1.22 7.45
CA TYR A 85 -2.81 -2.29 6.51
C TYR A 85 -2.86 -3.66 7.17
N SER A 86 -3.09 -4.69 6.37
CA SER A 86 -2.92 -6.10 6.72
C SER A 86 -2.01 -6.77 5.71
N SER A 87 -1.08 -7.58 6.20
CA SER A 87 -0.15 -8.36 5.38
C SER A 87 -0.16 -9.81 5.83
N THR A 88 -0.21 -10.76 4.90
CA THR A 88 -0.25 -12.20 5.19
C THR A 88 0.71 -13.03 4.35
N GLY A 89 1.14 -14.14 4.92
CA GLY A 89 1.93 -15.16 4.27
C GLY A 89 3.38 -15.15 4.70
N TYR A 90 4.07 -16.23 4.38
CA TYR A 90 5.44 -16.50 4.79
C TYR A 90 6.29 -16.79 3.55
N PHE A 91 7.50 -16.22 3.45
CA PHE A 91 8.43 -16.61 2.40
C PHE A 91 9.27 -17.79 2.89
N THR A 92 9.21 -18.91 2.16
CA THR A 92 9.86 -20.17 2.51
C THR A 92 11.30 -20.29 1.99
N ASP A 93 12.04 -19.18 1.89
CA ASP A 93 13.41 -19.22 1.37
C ASP A 93 14.35 -19.92 2.38
N ASP A 94 15.17 -20.86 1.89
CA ASP A 94 16.00 -21.80 2.66
C ASP A 94 17.22 -21.15 3.35
N ASP A 95 17.47 -19.85 3.09
CA ASP A 95 18.68 -19.16 3.54
C ASP A 95 18.39 -18.30 4.77
N SER A 96 19.15 -18.53 5.85
CA SER A 96 18.91 -18.09 7.23
C SER A 96 18.97 -16.57 7.48
N THR A 97 18.89 -15.76 6.44
CA THR A 97 18.75 -14.30 6.57
C THR A 97 17.30 -13.95 6.88
N ALA A 98 17.08 -13.15 7.93
CA ALA A 98 15.77 -12.72 8.36
C ALA A 98 14.93 -12.27 7.14
N VAL A 99 13.87 -13.02 6.85
CA VAL A 99 12.95 -12.74 5.76
C VAL A 99 12.26 -11.41 6.08
N SER A 100 12.75 -10.33 5.47
CA SER A 100 12.17 -9.01 5.64
C SER A 100 10.89 -8.86 4.83
N TYR A 101 9.86 -8.30 5.46
CA TYR A 101 8.60 -7.87 4.84
C TYR A 101 8.66 -6.42 4.33
N GLU A 102 9.86 -5.84 4.36
CA GLU A 102 10.23 -4.59 3.72
C GLU A 102 11.37 -4.86 2.73
N VAL A 103 11.34 -4.20 1.58
CA VAL A 103 12.47 -4.21 0.64
C VAL A 103 13.04 -2.81 0.54
N LYS A 104 14.36 -2.72 0.68
CA LYS A 104 15.10 -1.50 0.43
C LYS A 104 15.69 -1.55 -0.98
N ASN A 105 15.49 -0.47 -1.72
CA ASN A 105 16.16 -0.28 -3.00
C ASN A 105 17.67 -0.09 -2.77
N THR A 106 18.47 -0.79 -3.56
CA THR A 106 19.94 -0.78 -3.49
C THR A 106 20.59 -0.03 -4.66
N SER A 107 19.81 0.40 -5.64
CA SER A 107 20.27 1.09 -6.84
C SER A 107 20.02 2.59 -6.76
N THR A 108 20.82 3.37 -7.48
CA THR A 108 20.61 4.82 -7.63
C THR A 108 19.32 5.07 -8.41
N LEU A 109 18.41 5.85 -7.82
CA LEU A 109 17.16 6.26 -8.44
C LEU A 109 17.33 7.63 -9.13
N SER A 110 17.24 7.66 -10.45
CA SER A 110 17.35 8.89 -11.26
C SER A 110 16.01 9.43 -11.75
N MET A 111 14.90 9.06 -11.09
CA MET A 111 13.54 9.45 -11.45
C MET A 111 13.00 10.57 -10.53
N ASN A 112 11.97 11.26 -11.00
CA ASN A 112 11.21 12.17 -10.14
C ASN A 112 10.60 11.41 -8.96
N ASP A 113 10.46 12.10 -7.83
CA ASP A 113 9.82 11.57 -6.62
C ASP A 113 10.49 10.28 -6.10
N ALA A 114 11.80 10.15 -6.36
CA ALA A 114 12.63 9.00 -5.98
C ALA A 114 12.49 8.60 -4.51
N GLN A 115 12.14 9.55 -3.63
CA GLN A 115 11.95 9.29 -2.21
C GLN A 115 10.85 8.24 -1.92
N LEU A 116 9.85 8.11 -2.79
CA LEU A 116 8.76 7.11 -2.67
C LEU A 116 9.19 5.69 -3.05
N TYR A 117 10.36 5.51 -3.66
CA TYR A 117 10.82 4.23 -4.19
C TYR A 117 12.07 3.69 -3.47
N ILE A 118 12.43 4.31 -2.33
CA ILE A 118 13.58 3.90 -1.51
C ILE A 118 13.27 2.62 -0.73
N LYS A 119 12.06 2.51 -0.20
CA LYS A 119 11.57 1.39 0.59
C LYS A 119 10.19 0.98 0.12
N ALA A 120 9.83 -0.25 0.42
CA ALA A 120 8.53 -0.77 0.03
C ALA A 120 8.05 -1.95 0.86
N ARG A 121 6.74 -1.98 1.10
CA ARG A 121 6.04 -3.09 1.75
C ARG A 121 5.95 -4.27 0.79
N ARG A 122 6.29 -5.47 1.25
CA ARG A 122 6.06 -6.73 0.52
C ARG A 122 5.26 -7.70 1.37
N SER A 123 4.50 -8.54 0.69
CA SER A 123 3.75 -9.64 1.28
C SER A 123 3.95 -10.90 0.44
N ALA A 124 3.86 -12.07 1.08
CA ALA A 124 3.99 -13.35 0.39
C ALA A 124 2.67 -13.80 -0.25
N ILE A 125 1.53 -13.45 0.36
CA ILE A 125 0.20 -13.86 -0.11
C ILE A 125 -0.68 -12.65 -0.41
N SER A 126 -1.00 -11.84 0.61
CA SER A 126 -1.90 -10.69 0.43
C SER A 126 -1.44 -9.47 1.20
N LEU A 127 -1.66 -8.30 0.60
CA LEU A 127 -1.42 -7.00 1.20
C LEU A 127 -2.66 -6.14 0.95
N THR A 128 -3.30 -5.69 2.02
CA THR A 128 -4.54 -4.89 1.96
C THR A 128 -4.34 -3.62 2.74
N TYR A 129 -4.64 -2.48 2.13
CA TYR A 129 -4.69 -1.19 2.81
C TYR A 129 -6.14 -0.77 2.98
N TYR A 130 -6.42 -0.13 4.12
CA TYR A 130 -7.72 0.35 4.49
C TYR A 130 -7.64 1.86 4.71
N GLY A 131 -8.50 2.62 4.03
CA GLY A 131 -8.77 4.02 4.36
C GLY A 131 -10.06 4.10 5.17
N PHE A 132 -10.08 4.93 6.21
CA PHE A 132 -11.31 5.23 6.96
C PHE A 132 -11.32 6.70 7.36
N CYS A 133 -12.49 7.21 7.75
CA CYS A 133 -12.70 8.64 7.92
C CYS A 133 -12.50 9.46 6.63
N LEU A 134 -12.68 8.81 5.48
CA LEU A 134 -12.73 9.49 4.18
C LEU A 134 -14.14 10.02 3.95
N MET A 135 -14.25 11.17 3.28
CA MET A 135 -15.55 11.72 2.90
C MET A 135 -16.18 10.88 1.79
N ASP A 136 -17.50 10.74 1.81
CA ASP A 136 -18.20 10.08 0.71
C ASP A 136 -17.97 10.86 -0.60
N GLY A 137 -17.81 10.11 -1.69
CA GLY A 137 -17.60 10.67 -3.01
C GLY A 137 -16.64 9.84 -3.87
N PRO A 138 -16.46 10.22 -5.14
CA PRO A 138 -15.47 9.61 -6.02
C PRO A 138 -14.05 9.96 -5.58
N TYR A 139 -13.13 9.02 -5.76
CA TYR A 139 -11.71 9.18 -5.51
C TYR A 139 -10.91 8.79 -6.76
N ASN A 140 -9.88 9.57 -7.06
CA ASN A 140 -8.80 9.15 -7.94
C ASN A 140 -7.82 8.32 -7.12
N VAL A 141 -7.57 7.09 -7.58
CA VAL A 141 -6.62 6.17 -6.96
C VAL A 141 -5.37 6.09 -7.84
N THR A 142 -4.23 6.48 -7.27
CA THR A 142 -2.93 6.41 -7.93
C THR A 142 -2.05 5.40 -7.20
N LEU A 143 -1.53 4.44 -7.96
CA LEU A 143 -0.66 3.39 -7.46
C LEU A 143 0.74 3.54 -8.07
N HIS A 144 1.75 3.64 -7.22
CA HIS A 144 3.14 3.75 -7.60
C HIS A 144 3.81 2.38 -7.52
N PHE A 145 4.40 1.95 -8.65
CA PHE A 145 5.10 0.67 -8.76
C PHE A 145 6.52 0.85 -9.25
N ALA A 146 7.44 0.09 -8.65
CA ALA A 146 8.80 -0.09 -9.15
C ALA A 146 9.26 -1.54 -8.93
N GLU A 147 10.22 -2.00 -9.72
CA GLU A 147 10.92 -3.27 -9.54
C GLU A 147 12.39 -2.98 -9.17
N THR A 148 12.84 -3.49 -8.02
CA THR A 148 14.18 -3.22 -7.49
C THR A 148 14.83 -4.46 -6.87
N MET A 149 14.14 -5.62 -6.85
CA MET A 149 14.76 -6.90 -6.49
C MET A 149 15.41 -7.52 -7.72
N PHE A 150 14.73 -7.43 -8.86
CA PHE A 150 15.26 -7.92 -10.12
C PHE A 150 15.89 -6.76 -10.89
N THR A 151 17.22 -6.67 -10.79
CA THR A 151 18.01 -5.66 -11.51
C THR A 151 18.44 -6.22 -12.87
N GLY A 152 18.49 -5.39 -13.91
CA GLY A 152 18.83 -5.80 -15.28
C GLY A 152 20.30 -6.17 -15.53
N ASN A 153 21.08 -6.45 -14.47
CA ASN A 153 22.46 -6.89 -14.62
C ASN A 153 22.52 -8.38 -15.02
N LYS A 154 23.65 -8.84 -15.58
CA LYS A 154 23.85 -10.22 -16.08
C LYS A 154 23.86 -11.30 -14.97
N SER A 155 23.42 -10.96 -13.76
CA SER A 155 23.27 -11.91 -12.66
C SER A 155 21.97 -12.70 -12.80
N TYR A 156 21.93 -13.94 -12.30
CA TYR A 156 20.69 -14.73 -12.14
C TYR A 156 19.60 -14.01 -11.33
N LYS A 157 19.93 -12.91 -10.64
CA LYS A 157 18.98 -11.98 -10.00
C LYS A 157 18.05 -11.24 -10.99
N SER A 158 18.29 -11.29 -12.31
CA SER A 158 17.45 -10.62 -13.32
C SER A 158 16.27 -11.47 -13.83
N LEU A 159 16.24 -12.78 -13.53
CA LEU A 159 15.30 -13.73 -14.14
C LEU A 159 13.93 -13.81 -13.46
N GLY A 160 13.75 -13.13 -12.34
CA GLY A 160 12.52 -13.23 -11.58
C GLY A 160 11.36 -12.49 -12.23
N ARG A 161 10.16 -13.07 -12.11
CA ARG A 161 8.89 -12.46 -12.52
C ARG A 161 7.98 -12.35 -11.31
N ARG A 162 7.23 -11.26 -11.21
CA ARG A 162 6.16 -11.07 -10.22
C ARG A 162 4.89 -10.71 -10.95
N ALA A 163 3.83 -11.44 -10.66
CA ALA A 163 2.49 -11.17 -11.12
C ALA A 163 1.58 -11.15 -9.89
N PHE A 164 0.60 -10.25 -9.91
CA PHE A 164 -0.32 -10.02 -8.81
C PHE A 164 -1.55 -9.34 -9.40
N ASN A 165 -2.67 -9.47 -8.72
CA ASN A 165 -3.90 -8.76 -9.05
C ASN A 165 -4.08 -7.62 -8.07
N ILE A 166 -4.67 -6.53 -8.56
CA ILE A 166 -5.07 -5.41 -7.73
C ILE A 166 -6.58 -5.39 -7.73
N TYR A 167 -7.15 -5.37 -6.54
CA TYR A 167 -8.58 -5.26 -6.36
C TYR A 167 -8.86 -3.90 -5.77
N ILE A 168 -9.80 -3.19 -6.42
CA ILE A 168 -10.23 -1.87 -6.05
C ILE A 168 -11.89 -1.99 -5.85
N GLN A 169 -12.66 -1.52 -4.79
CA GLN A 169 -14.10 -1.40 -4.29
C GLN A 169 -14.50 0.03 -3.89
#